data_AF-A0A6V7VEW1-F1
#
_entry.id   AF-A0A6V7VEW1-F1
#
_cell.length_a   1.000
_cell.length_b   1.000
_cell.length_c   1.000
_cell.angle_alpha   90.00
_cell.angle_beta   90.00
_cell.angle_gamma   90.00
#
_symmetry.space_group_name_H-M   'P 1'
#
loop_
_entity.id
_entity.type
_entity.pdbx_description
1 polymer ?
#
loop_
_entity_poly.entity_id
_entity_poly.type
_entity_poly.pdbx_seq_one_letter_code
_entity_poly.pdbx_strand_id
1 'polypeptide(L)'
;MFFLLTTIILITIFEYNLIKTLTPEGRNYVVSLHNDYRSQLTQGKSANLSGQNMPTGKNIKQMSYSVDLENIAQQWADKCTYSHSGIYVYGECFSAFPAEYNESNCQF
;
A
#
# COMPACT_ATOMS: atom_id res chain seq x y z
N MET A 1 21.70 35.99 -3.13
CA MET A 1 20.32 35.81 -3.63
C MET A 1 20.12 34.47 -4.34
N PHE A 2 21.02 34.05 -5.24
CA PHE A 2 20.93 32.76 -5.94
C PHE A 2 20.99 31.52 -5.01
N PHE A 3 21.92 31.53 -4.04
CA PHE A 3 22.03 30.46 -3.03
C PHE A 3 20.76 30.28 -2.19
N LEU A 4 20.02 31.37 -1.94
CA LEU A 4 18.78 31.35 -1.16
C LEU A 4 17.63 30.70 -1.95
N LEU A 5 17.54 30.97 -3.27
CA LEU A 5 16.56 30.30 -4.13
C LEU A 5 16.86 28.81 -4.29
N THR A 6 18.13 28.43 -4.46
CA THR A 6 18.49 27.01 -4.60
C THR A 6 18.22 26.22 -3.33
N THR A 7 18.44 26.79 -2.15
CA THR A 7 18.10 26.12 -0.89
C THR A 7 16.60 25.97 -0.70
N ILE A 8 15.81 27.00 -1.04
CA ILE A 8 14.34 26.92 -0.96
C ILE A 8 13.82 25.84 -1.91
N ILE A 9 14.33 25.76 -3.14
CA ILE A 9 13.95 24.72 -4.12
C ILE A 9 14.32 23.32 -3.62
N LEU A 10 15.49 23.12 -3.02
CA LEU A 10 15.89 21.82 -2.48
C LEU A 10 15.02 21.38 -1.30
N ILE A 11 14.69 22.32 -0.40
CA ILE A 11 13.83 22.06 0.76
C ILE A 11 12.41 21.67 0.30
N THR A 12 11.82 22.41 -0.65
CA THR A 12 10.45 22.14 -1.12
C THR A 12 10.36 20.82 -1.88
N ILE A 13 11.37 20.46 -2.68
CA ILE A 13 11.43 19.16 -3.34
C ILE A 13 11.53 18.03 -2.32
N PHE A 14 12.36 18.18 -1.29
CA PHE A 14 12.54 17.17 -0.26
C PHE A 14 11.25 16.95 0.55
N GLU A 15 10.61 18.02 1.00
CA GLU A 15 9.34 17.97 1.73
C GLU A 15 8.22 17.35 0.89
N TYR A 16 8.14 17.68 -0.40
CA TYR A 16 7.12 17.13 -1.30
C TYR A 16 7.23 15.61 -1.48
N ASN A 17 8.45 15.09 -1.64
CA ASN A 17 8.66 13.65 -1.76
C ASN A 17 8.33 12.92 -0.44
N LEU A 18 8.58 13.56 0.71
CA LEU A 18 8.27 12.99 2.01
C LEU A 18 6.77 12.78 2.23
N ILE A 19 5.93 13.74 1.80
CA ILE A 19 4.47 13.69 1.98
C ILE A 19 3.82 12.65 1.06
N LYS A 20 4.46 12.31 -0.06
CA LYS A 20 3.88 11.43 -1.07
C LYS A 20 4.12 9.95 -0.81
N THR A 21 5.12 9.57 -0.04
CA THR A 21 5.40 8.14 0.20
C THR A 21 4.81 7.67 1.53
N LEU A 22 4.63 6.37 1.70
CA LEU A 22 4.20 5.84 2.99
C LEU A 22 5.27 6.09 4.05
N THR A 23 4.84 6.31 5.30
CA THR A 23 5.78 6.31 6.43
C THR A 23 6.40 4.92 6.60
N PRO A 24 7.58 4.80 7.24
CA PRO A 24 8.15 3.49 7.58
C PRO A 24 7.18 2.57 8.31
N GLU A 25 6.37 3.12 9.23
CA GLU A 25 5.33 2.41 9.96
C GLU A 25 4.22 1.93 9.02
N GLY A 26 3.77 2.77 8.08
CA GLY A 26 2.78 2.41 7.06
C GLY A 26 3.27 1.28 6.14
N ARG A 27 4.53 1.34 5.70
CA ARG A 27 5.15 0.26 4.90
C ARG A 27 5.15 -1.07 5.66
N ASN A 28 5.59 -1.03 6.92
CA ASN A 28 5.62 -2.20 7.80
C ASN A 28 4.22 -2.76 8.04
N TYR A 29 3.24 -1.88 8.27
CA TYR A 29 1.85 -2.27 8.49
C TYR A 29 1.28 -3.01 7.28
N VAL A 30 1.45 -2.46 6.07
CA VAL A 30 0.95 -3.07 4.83
C VAL A 30 1.53 -4.47 4.63
N VAL A 31 2.85 -4.65 4.72
CA VAL A 31 3.46 -5.97 4.47
C VAL A 31 3.14 -6.98 5.58
N SER A 32 3.02 -6.51 6.83
CA SER A 32 2.67 -7.37 7.97
C SER A 32 1.25 -7.88 7.82
N LEU A 33 0.29 -7.00 7.54
CA LEU A 33 -1.11 -7.36 7.36
C LEU A 33 -1.31 -8.38 6.21
N HIS A 34 -0.63 -8.19 5.08
CA HIS A 34 -0.67 -9.16 3.98
C HIS A 34 -0.12 -10.53 4.42
N ASN A 35 1.00 -10.55 5.13
CA ASN A 35 1.60 -11.79 5.60
C ASN A 35 0.76 -12.48 6.67
N ASP A 36 0.07 -11.72 7.52
CA ASP A 36 -0.86 -12.26 8.52
C ASP A 36 -2.04 -12.95 7.86
N TYR A 37 -2.68 -12.32 6.88
CA TYR A 37 -3.78 -12.97 6.13
C TYR A 37 -3.29 -14.18 5.33
N ARG A 38 -2.12 -14.11 4.71
CA ARG A 38 -1.51 -15.27 4.03
C ARG A 38 -1.23 -16.42 4.99
N SER A 39 -0.78 -16.12 6.21
CA SER A 39 -0.53 -17.11 7.26
C SER A 39 -1.82 -17.72 7.81
N GLN A 40 -2.88 -16.93 7.98
CA GLN A 40 -4.20 -17.45 8.35
C GLN A 40 -4.76 -18.38 7.27
N LEU A 41 -4.60 -18.03 6.00
CA LEU A 41 -5.02 -18.85 4.88
C LEU A 41 -4.26 -20.19 4.84
N THR A 42 -2.93 -20.20 5.00
CA THR A 42 -2.16 -21.45 4.98
C THR A 42 -2.58 -22.41 6.09
N GLN A 43 -3.00 -21.88 7.23
CA GLN A 43 -3.48 -22.64 8.39
C GLN A 43 -4.94 -23.08 8.28
N GLY A 44 -5.65 -22.72 7.19
CA GLY A 44 -7.06 -23.02 7.03
C GLY A 44 -7.93 -22.31 8.06
N LYS A 45 -7.58 -21.06 8.42
CA LYS A 45 -8.30 -20.22 9.40
C LYS A 45 -9.14 -19.10 8.76
N SER A 46 -9.00 -18.89 7.45
CA SER A 46 -9.75 -17.86 6.73
C SER A 46 -11.10 -18.40 6.24
N ALA A 47 -12.20 -17.78 6.67
CA ALA A 47 -13.53 -18.15 6.21
C ALA A 47 -13.80 -17.67 4.77
N ASN A 48 -14.55 -18.45 4.00
CA ASN A 48 -15.12 -18.06 2.71
C ASN A 48 -16.54 -17.49 2.89
N LEU A 49 -17.20 -17.15 1.78
CA LEU A 49 -18.55 -16.59 1.79
C LEU A 49 -19.64 -17.57 2.30
N SER A 50 -19.39 -18.89 2.33
CA SER A 50 -20.29 -19.87 2.92
C SER A 50 -20.08 -20.07 4.42
N GLY A 51 -19.16 -19.31 5.04
CA GLY A 51 -18.78 -19.45 6.45
C GLY A 51 -17.89 -20.66 6.73
N GLN A 52 -17.45 -21.38 5.70
CA GLN A 52 -16.52 -22.50 5.82
C GLN A 52 -15.08 -21.99 5.70
N ASN A 53 -14.16 -22.58 6.45
CA ASN A 53 -12.75 -22.25 6.29
C ASN A 53 -12.24 -22.69 4.92
N MET A 54 -11.45 -21.83 4.28
CA MET A 54 -10.68 -22.15 3.10
C MET A 54 -9.68 -23.28 3.38
N PRO A 55 -9.34 -24.12 2.38
CA PRO A 55 -8.39 -25.22 2.57
C PRO A 55 -7.02 -24.71 2.97
N THR A 56 -6.25 -25.57 3.66
CA THR A 56 -4.85 -25.27 3.99
C THR A 56 -4.00 -25.12 2.73
N GLY A 57 -3.05 -24.19 2.80
CA GLY A 57 -2.15 -23.87 1.70
C GLY A 57 -0.74 -24.41 1.93
N LYS A 58 -0.10 -24.89 0.86
CA LYS A 58 1.34 -25.18 0.84
C LYS A 58 2.04 -24.23 -0.12
N ASN A 59 3.32 -23.94 0.13
CA ASN A 59 4.15 -23.06 -0.70
C ASN A 59 3.68 -21.59 -0.85
N ILE A 60 2.80 -21.11 0.03
CA ILE A 60 2.46 -19.68 0.11
C ILE A 60 3.61 -18.96 0.81
N LYS A 61 4.39 -18.18 0.05
CA LYS A 61 5.59 -17.49 0.56
C LYS A 61 5.25 -16.21 1.31
N GLN A 62 6.10 -15.85 2.27
CA GLN A 62 6.08 -14.54 2.91
C GLN A 62 6.50 -13.47 1.90
N MET A 63 5.80 -12.34 1.90
CA MET A 63 6.08 -11.18 1.06
C MET A 63 7.08 -10.25 1.75
N SER A 64 7.95 -9.63 0.96
CA SER A 64 8.82 -8.52 1.36
C SER A 64 8.31 -7.22 0.74
N TYR A 65 8.49 -6.10 1.44
CA TYR A 65 8.16 -4.78 0.91
C TYR A 65 9.14 -4.39 -0.21
N SER A 66 8.65 -3.74 -1.27
CA SER A 66 9.46 -3.23 -2.37
C SER A 66 9.20 -1.75 -2.56
N VAL A 67 10.26 -0.94 -2.39
CA VAL A 67 10.20 0.51 -2.63
C VAL A 67 9.96 0.83 -4.11
N ASP A 68 10.44 -0.02 -5.02
CA ASP A 68 10.19 0.16 -6.46
C ASP A 68 8.70 0.01 -6.80
N LEU A 69 8.02 -0.98 -6.20
CA LEU A 69 6.57 -1.16 -6.35
C LEU A 69 5.77 -0.02 -5.68
N GLU A 70 6.22 0.47 -4.53
CA GLU A 70 5.63 1.66 -3.89
C GLU A 70 5.71 2.88 -4.82
N ASN A 71 6.86 3.14 -5.44
CA ASN A 71 7.03 4.27 -6.35
C ASN A 71 6.08 4.18 -7.55
N ILE A 72 5.90 2.99 -8.12
CA ILE A 72 4.95 2.77 -9.23
C ILE A 72 3.51 3.01 -8.75
N ALA A 73 3.14 2.46 -7.59
CA ALA A 73 1.81 2.63 -7.01
C ALA A 73 1.52 4.10 -6.69
N GLN A 74 2.49 4.83 -6.13
CA GLN A 74 2.34 6.24 -5.78
C GLN A 74 2.20 7.12 -7.02
N GLN A 75 2.98 6.87 -8.08
CA GLN A 75 2.84 7.58 -9.35
C GLN A 75 1.44 7.43 -9.96
N TRP A 76 0.81 6.26 -9.75
CA TRP A 76 -0.56 6.04 -10.20
C TRP A 76 -1.59 6.69 -9.27
N ALA A 77 -1.42 6.56 -7.95
CA ALA A 77 -2.28 7.19 -6.95
C ALA A 77 -2.32 8.72 -7.09
N ASP A 78 -1.18 9.33 -7.42
CA ASP A 78 -1.02 10.78 -7.66
C ASP A 78 -1.90 11.32 -8.80
N LYS A 79 -2.37 10.46 -9.71
CA LYS A 79 -3.29 10.87 -10.79
C LYS A 79 -4.71 11.07 -10.30
N CYS A 80 -5.03 10.61 -9.08
CA CYS A 80 -6.36 10.70 -8.48
C CYS A 80 -7.47 10.10 -9.35
N THR A 81 -7.16 9.01 -10.07
CA THR A 81 -8.11 8.29 -10.93
C THR A 81 -8.46 6.94 -10.32
N TYR A 82 -9.75 6.63 -10.18
CA TYR A 82 -10.23 5.35 -9.68
C TYR A 82 -10.31 4.31 -10.81
N SER A 83 -9.15 3.83 -11.24
CA SER A 83 -9.01 2.86 -12.33
C SER A 83 -7.67 2.13 -12.25
N HIS A 84 -7.53 1.01 -12.95
CA HIS A 84 -6.23 0.36 -13.13
C HIS A 84 -5.28 1.18 -14.00
N SER A 85 -3.97 1.09 -13.75
CA SER A 85 -2.93 1.81 -14.52
C SER A 85 -2.75 1.31 -15.94
N GLY A 86 -3.19 0.08 -16.23
CA GLY A 86 -2.95 -0.59 -17.52
C GLY A 86 -1.50 -1.05 -17.70
N ILE A 87 -0.66 -1.00 -16.65
CA ILE A 87 0.70 -1.55 -16.66
C ILE A 87 0.63 -3.02 -16.24
N TYR A 88 0.81 -3.95 -17.18
CA TYR A 88 0.63 -5.38 -16.95
C TYR A 88 1.89 -6.13 -16.46
N VAL A 89 2.88 -5.40 -15.97
CA VAL A 89 4.14 -5.99 -15.47
C VAL A 89 3.98 -6.54 -14.05
N TYR A 90 3.12 -5.91 -13.25
CA TYR A 90 2.84 -6.29 -11.86
C TYR A 90 1.32 -6.38 -11.64
N GLY A 91 0.91 -7.20 -10.68
CA GLY A 91 -0.49 -7.20 -10.23
C GLY A 91 -0.80 -5.89 -9.48
N GLU A 92 -2.04 -5.41 -9.60
CA GLU A 92 -2.47 -4.11 -9.06
C GLU A 92 -3.79 -4.25 -8.31
N CYS A 93 -3.88 -3.64 -7.13
CA CYS A 93 -5.10 -3.46 -6.35
C CYS A 93 -5.20 -1.97 -5.96
N PHE A 94 -6.39 -1.39 -6.01
CA PHE A 94 -6.62 -0.02 -5.56
C PHE A 94 -7.93 0.08 -4.77
N SER A 95 -7.94 0.99 -3.80
CA SER A 95 -9.11 1.33 -2.99
C SER A 95 -9.18 2.85 -2.85
N ALA A 96 -10.39 3.37 -2.67
CA ALA A 96 -10.61 4.79 -2.43
C ALA A 96 -11.75 4.92 -1.41
N PHE A 97 -11.61 5.92 -0.54
CA PHE A 97 -12.59 6.23 0.48
C PHE A 97 -12.91 7.73 0.39
N PRO A 98 -14.17 8.15 0.56
CA PRO A 98 -14.47 9.57 0.65
C PRO A 98 -13.82 10.16 1.90
N ALA A 99 -13.42 11.43 1.84
CA ALA A 99 -12.70 12.13 2.90
C ALA A 99 -13.46 12.21 4.25
N GLU A 100 -14.74 11.83 4.27
CA GLU A 100 -15.60 11.77 5.46
C GLU A 100 -15.37 10.51 6.32
N TYR A 101 -14.51 9.58 5.90
CA TYR A 101 -14.11 8.43 6.72
C TYR A 101 -13.06 8.81 7.75
N ASN A 102 -13.42 8.74 9.03
CA ASN A 102 -12.45 8.82 10.13
C ASN A 102 -11.80 7.44 10.38
N GLU A 103 -10.53 7.42 10.78
CA GLU A 103 -9.77 6.19 11.08
C GLU A 103 -10.40 5.37 12.24
N SER A 104 -11.23 5.99 13.07
CA SER A 104 -11.93 5.33 14.18
C SER A 104 -13.05 4.38 13.75
N ASN A 105 -13.48 4.41 12.49
CA ASN A 105 -14.58 3.59 11.98
C ASN A 105 -14.13 2.37 11.17
N CYS A 106 -12.81 2.10 11.07
CA CYS A 106 -12.29 0.87 10.47
C CYS A 106 -12.47 -0.31 11.44
N GLN A 107 -13.67 -0.89 11.48
CA GLN A 107 -13.90 -2.20 12.07
C GLN A 107 -13.72 -3.27 10.98
N PHE A 108 -12.70 -4.10 11.14
CA PHE A 108 -12.53 -5.36 10.40
C PHE A 108 -13.43 -6.45 10.97
#